data_AF-A0A527FUF7-F1
#
_entry.id   AF-A0A527FUF7-F1
#
_cell.length_a   1.000
_cell.length_b   1.000
_cell.length_c   1.000
_cell.angle_alpha   90.00
_cell.angle_beta   90.00
_cell.angle_gamma   90.00
#
_symmetry.space_group_name_H-M   'P 1'
#
loop_
_entity.id
_entity.type
_entity.pdbx_description
1 polymer ?
#
loop_
_entity_poly.entity_id
_entity_poly.type
_entity_poly.pdbx_seq_one_letter_code
_entity_poly.pdbx_strand_id
1 'polypeptide(L)'
;TRISFQVTSKIDSRTILGEQGAEQLLGMGDMLYMAGGGRIQRVHGPFVADEEVEKIVAHLKLQGVPEYLDAITEDDGEDDDEPSGKG
;
A
#
# COMPACT_ATOMS: atom_id res chain seq x y z
N THR A 1 7.26 1.84 -8.69
CA THR A 1 5.89 1.70 -9.22
C THR A 1 4.94 2.46 -8.33
N ARG A 2 3.95 3.15 -8.90
CA ARG A 2 2.98 3.95 -8.14
C ARG A 2 1.56 3.61 -8.57
N ILE A 3 0.63 3.60 -7.63
CA ILE A 3 -0.79 3.34 -7.85
C ILE A 3 -1.58 4.39 -7.06
N SER A 4 -2.58 5.00 -7.68
CA SER A 4 -3.55 5.86 -6.98
C SER A 4 -4.95 5.45 -7.35
N PHE A 5 -5.79 5.28 -6.33
CA PHE A 5 -7.25 5.32 -6.48
C PHE A 5 -7.72 6.78 -6.44
N GLN A 6 -9.04 6.99 -6.44
CA GLN A 6 -9.63 8.31 -6.31
C GLN A 6 -9.09 9.04 -5.07
N VAL A 7 -8.63 10.27 -5.29
CA VAL A 7 -8.25 11.21 -4.24
C VAL A 7 -9.08 12.48 -4.35
N THR A 8 -9.05 13.33 -3.33
CA THR A 8 -9.89 14.53 -3.27
C THR A 8 -9.25 15.75 -3.92
N SER A 9 -7.92 15.76 -4.09
CA SER A 9 -7.20 16.94 -4.60
C SER A 9 -6.11 16.61 -5.61
N LYS A 10 -5.82 17.60 -6.48
CA LYS A 10 -4.67 17.58 -7.40
C LYS A 10 -3.33 17.47 -6.68
N ILE A 11 -3.25 18.00 -5.46
CA ILE A 11 -2.04 17.97 -4.64
C ILE A 11 -1.73 16.53 -4.26
N ASP A 12 -2.74 15.78 -3.79
CA ASP A 12 -2.59 14.37 -3.42
C ASP A 12 -2.23 13.51 -4.63
N SER A 13 -2.86 13.75 -5.78
CA SER A 13 -2.50 13.07 -7.03
C SER A 13 -1.03 13.29 -7.36
N ARG A 14 -0.52 14.53 -7.23
CA ARG A 14 0.90 14.83 -7.49
C ARG A 14 1.82 14.19 -6.46
N THR A 15 1.44 14.15 -5.18
CA THR A 15 2.21 13.47 -4.14
C THR A 15 2.37 11.98 -4.45
N ILE A 16 1.30 11.34 -4.90
CA ILE A 16 1.31 9.89 -5.19
C ILE A 16 1.92 9.60 -6.55
N LEU A 17 1.53 10.28 -7.62
CA LEU A 17 1.91 9.91 -8.99
C LEU A 17 3.02 10.78 -9.58
N GLY A 18 3.27 11.96 -9.01
CA GLY A 18 4.11 13.01 -9.61
C GLY A 18 3.34 13.91 -10.58
N GLU A 19 2.11 13.55 -10.94
CA GLU A 19 1.24 14.26 -11.88
C GLU A 19 -0.22 14.27 -11.39
N GLN A 20 -1.06 15.16 -11.93
CA GLN A 20 -2.49 15.22 -11.62
C GLN A 20 -3.28 14.17 -12.42
N GLY A 21 -4.49 13.83 -11.96
CA GLY A 21 -5.42 12.95 -12.67
C GLY A 21 -6.19 12.00 -11.74
N ALA A 22 -5.62 11.63 -10.59
CA ALA A 22 -6.29 10.72 -9.65
C ALA A 22 -7.54 11.34 -9.02
N GLU A 23 -7.63 12.67 -8.95
CA GLU A 23 -8.82 13.40 -8.48
C GLU A 23 -10.03 13.30 -9.41
N GLN A 24 -9.83 12.78 -10.63
CA GLN A 24 -10.87 12.62 -11.64
C GLN A 24 -11.37 11.17 -11.75
N LEU A 25 -10.85 10.27 -10.92
CA LEU A 25 -11.27 8.87 -10.90
C LEU A 25 -12.67 8.74 -10.32
N LEU A 26 -13.37 7.69 -10.77
CA LEU A 26 -14.79 7.48 -10.48
C LEU A 26 -15.05 6.77 -9.14
N GLY A 27 -13.99 6.36 -8.42
CA GLY A 27 -14.09 5.49 -7.25
C GLY A 27 -14.33 4.03 -7.64
N MET A 28 -14.76 3.20 -6.68
CA MET A 28 -15.15 1.79 -6.89
C MET A 28 -14.14 0.96 -7.71
N GLY A 29 -12.85 1.14 -7.43
CA GLY A 29 -11.77 0.40 -8.10
C GLY A 29 -11.15 1.08 -9.32
N ASP A 30 -11.68 2.21 -9.81
CA ASP A 30 -11.02 3.00 -10.85
C ASP A 30 -9.68 3.58 -10.34
N MET A 31 -8.60 3.34 -11.08
CA MET A 31 -7.23 3.65 -10.63
C MET A 31 -6.31 4.12 -11.75
N LEU A 32 -5.25 4.82 -11.36
CA LEU A 32 -4.09 5.15 -12.19
C LEU A 32 -2.88 4.32 -11.76
N TYR A 33 -2.23 3.67 -12.72
CA TYR A 33 -1.05 2.84 -12.54
C TYR A 33 0.16 3.43 -13.28
N MET A 34 1.33 3.42 -12.61
CA MET A 34 2.60 3.88 -13.17
C MET A 34 3.71 2.86 -12.87
N ALA A 35 4.13 2.12 -13.89
CA ALA A 35 5.29 1.23 -13.82
C ALA A 35 6.59 2.04 -13.87
N GLY A 36 7.44 1.93 -12.85
CA GLY A 36 8.82 2.45 -12.89
C GLY A 36 9.00 3.93 -13.26
N GLY A 37 8.04 4.81 -12.98
CA GLY A 37 8.11 6.23 -13.40
C GLY A 37 7.77 6.48 -14.87
N GLY A 38 7.28 5.47 -15.59
CA GLY A 38 6.84 5.56 -16.98
C GLY A 38 5.46 6.19 -17.14
N ARG A 39 4.83 5.95 -18.30
CA ARG A 39 3.52 6.53 -18.63
C ARG A 39 2.41 6.00 -17.71
N ILE A 40 1.53 6.91 -17.28
CA ILE A 40 0.32 6.56 -16.52
C ILE A 40 -0.68 5.81 -17.40
N GLN A 41 -1.26 4.74 -16.84
CA GLN A 41 -2.36 3.97 -17.43
C GLN A 41 -3.56 4.01 -16.50
N ARG A 42 -4.76 4.27 -17.06
CA ARG A 42 -6.02 4.14 -16.31
C ARG A 42 -6.50 2.70 -16.38
N VAL A 43 -6.88 2.14 -15.24
CA VAL A 43 -7.25 0.73 -15.09
C VAL A 43 -8.47 0.64 -14.17
N HIS A 44 -9.35 -0.33 -14.44
CA HIS A 44 -10.44 -0.70 -13.53
C HIS A 44 -9.97 -1.89 -12.68
N GLY A 45 -9.83 -1.66 -11.39
CA GLY A 45 -9.44 -2.68 -10.42
C GLY A 45 -10.50 -3.79 -10.32
N PRO A 46 -10.10 -5.06 -10.21
CA PRO A 46 -11.04 -6.14 -9.95
C PRO A 46 -11.67 -5.95 -8.57
N PHE A 47 -12.97 -6.22 -8.48
CA PHE A 47 -13.65 -6.32 -7.19
C PHE A 47 -13.46 -7.72 -6.63
N VAL A 48 -13.16 -7.80 -5.34
CA VAL A 48 -13.16 -9.03 -4.56
C VAL A 48 -13.95 -8.76 -3.29
N ALA A 49 -14.94 -9.61 -3.00
CA ALA A 49 -15.73 -9.51 -1.79
C ALA A 49 -14.98 -10.11 -0.59
N ASP A 50 -15.31 -9.64 0.61
CA ASP A 50 -14.69 -10.13 1.85
C ASP A 50 -14.87 -11.66 2.00
N GLU A 51 -16.03 -12.20 1.62
CA GLU A 51 -16.30 -13.63 1.67
C GLU A 51 -15.42 -14.44 0.71
N GLU A 52 -14.96 -13.85 -0.40
CA GLU A 52 -14.01 -14.50 -1.31
C GLU A 52 -12.62 -14.57 -0.69
N VAL A 53 -12.20 -13.51 -0.01
CA VAL A 53 -10.93 -13.49 0.75
C VAL A 53 -10.95 -14.54 1.85
N GLU A 54 -12.02 -14.61 2.64
CA GLU A 54 -12.16 -15.59 3.72
C GLU A 54 -12.08 -17.03 3.23
N LYS A 55 -12.74 -17.35 2.10
CA LYS A 55 -12.69 -18.68 1.48
C LYS A 55 -11.26 -19.08 1.10
N ILE A 56 -10.50 -18.15 0.52
CA ILE A 56 -9.10 -18.40 0.13
C ILE A 56 -8.23 -18.59 1.38
N VAL A 57 -8.40 -17.74 2.39
CA VAL A 57 -7.67 -17.87 3.66
C VAL A 57 -7.96 -19.22 4.33
N ALA A 58 -9.22 -19.65 4.39
CA ALA A 58 -9.60 -20.94 4.95
C ALA A 58 -8.97 -22.12 4.18
N HIS A 59 -8.95 -22.04 2.84
CA HIS A 59 -8.28 -23.03 2.01
C HIS A 59 -6.78 -23.11 2.31
N LEU A 60 -6.08 -21.98 2.38
CA LEU A 60 -4.64 -21.93 2.66
C LEU A 60 -4.30 -22.50 4.05
N LYS A 61 -5.12 -22.21 5.07
CA LYS A 61 -4.93 -22.73 6.44
C LYS A 61 -5.01 -24.26 6.53
N LEU A 62 -5.70 -24.92 5.59
CA LEU A 62 -5.75 -26.39 5.54
C LEU A 62 -4.47 -27.01 4.97
N GLN A 63 -3.66 -26.23 4.25
CA GLN A 63 -2.45 -26.71 3.59
C GLN A 63 -1.21 -26.70 4.51
N GLY A 64 -1.24 -25.91 5.59
CA GLY A 64 -0.13 -25.85 6.54
C GLY A 64 -0.29 -24.76 7.59
N VAL A 65 0.65 -24.75 8.54
CA VAL A 65 0.79 -23.70 9.55
C VAL A 65 1.85 -22.69 9.10
N PRO A 66 1.70 -21.40 9.44
CA PRO A 66 2.69 -20.38 9.13
C PRO A 66 3.98 -20.61 9.92
N GLU A 67 5.13 -20.43 9.26
CA GLU A 67 6.46 -20.38 9.88
C GLU A 67 6.85 -18.91 10.08
N TYR A 68 6.69 -18.40 11.30
CA TYR A 68 7.04 -17.02 11.64
C TYR A 68 8.51 -16.93 12.08
N LEU A 69 9.18 -15.82 11.76
CA LEU A 69 10.52 -15.50 12.23
C LEU A 69 10.40 -14.42 13.32
N ASP A 70 10.61 -14.81 14.58
CA ASP A 70 10.41 -13.92 15.74
C ASP A 70 11.28 -12.65 15.67
N ALA A 71 12.49 -12.78 15.11
CA ALA A 71 13.45 -11.68 14.89
C ALA A 71 12.92 -10.51 14.03
N ILE A 72 11.85 -10.70 13.25
CA ILE A 72 11.26 -9.61 12.45
C ILE A 72 10.56 -8.57 13.36
N THR A 73 10.04 -9.03 14.50
CA THR A 73 9.28 -8.20 15.46
C THR A 73 10.07 -7.87 16.73
N GLU A 74 11.26 -8.43 16.88
CA GLU A 74 12.18 -8.03 17.95
C GLU A 74 12.71 -6.63 17.69
N ASP A 75 12.74 -5.81 18.73
CA ASP A 75 13.25 -4.44 18.70
C ASP A 75 14.76 -4.50 18.98
N ASP A 76 15.59 -4.20 17.98
CA ASP A 76 17.04 -4.07 18.13
C ASP A 76 17.31 -2.75 18.89
N GLY A 77 17.18 -2.77 20.22
CA GLY A 77 17.23 -1.61 21.10
C GLY A 77 18.54 -0.79 21.08
N GLU A 78 18.81 -0.11 19.97
CA GLU A 78 19.71 1.04 19.87
C GLU A 78 18.86 2.31 19.89
N ASP A 79 18.31 2.63 21.07
CA ASP A 79 17.91 3.99 21.40
C ASP A 79 19.17 4.88 21.28
N ASP A 80 19.13 5.85 20.37
CA ASP A 80 20.06 6.99 20.32
C ASP A 80 19.99 7.78 21.64
N ASP A 81 20.77 7.34 22.64
CA ASP A 81 21.12 8.12 23.82
C ASP A 81 22.03 9.29 23.37
N GLU A 82 21.44 10.33 22.78
CA GLU A 82 22.11 11.62 22.58
C GLU A 82 21.92 12.45 23.87
N PRO A 83 22.94 12.62 24.73
CA PRO A 83 22.79 13.45 25.91
C PRO A 83 22.63 14.91 25.48
N SER A 84 21.45 15.44 25.75
CA SER A 84 21.09 16.86 25.65
C SER A 84 22.23 17.76 26.12
N GLY A 85 22.74 18.60 25.21
CA GLY A 85 23.78 19.58 25.50
C GLY A 85 23.43 20.47 26.70
N LYS A 86 24.30 20.50 27.70
CA LYS A 86 24.28 21.53 28.74
C LYS A 86 24.90 22.81 28.20
N GLY A 87 24.10 23.88 28.18
CA GLY A 87 24.61 25.25 28.12
C GLY A 87 25.24 25.70 29.44
#